data_AF-A0A136Q4V9-F1
#
_entry.id   AF-A0A136Q4V9-F1
#
_cell.length_a   1.000
_cell.length_b   1.000
_cell.length_c   1.000
_cell.angle_alpha   90.00
_cell.angle_beta   90.00
_cell.angle_gamma   90.00
#
_symmetry.space_group_name_H-M   'P 1'
#
loop_
_entity.id
_entity.type
_entity.pdbx_description
1 polymer ?
#
loop_
_entity_poly.entity_id
_entity_poly.type
_entity_poly.pdbx_seq_one_letter_code
_entity_poly.pdbx_strand_id
1 'polypeptide(L)'
;MKVADAPYIRNYIAAGEEYPRTLCARQEEAEERLCMLEDERRDVEELCGLGLDIKEDVLDYYDREIRECERLVAYFENARRR
;
A
#
# COMPACT_ATOMS: atom_id res chain seq x y z
N MET A 1 -14.87 2.15 6.27
CA MET A 1 -13.95 1.03 6.58
C MET A 1 -13.48 1.21 8.01
N LYS A 2 -13.62 0.21 8.91
CA LYS A 2 -13.03 0.35 10.25
C LYS A 2 -11.55 0.00 10.14
N VAL A 3 -10.69 0.64 10.93
CA VAL A 3 -9.25 0.34 11.00
C VAL A 3 -9.01 -1.17 11.21
N ALA A 4 -9.85 -1.82 12.02
CA ALA A 4 -9.80 -3.28 12.26
C ALA A 4 -10.13 -4.18 11.06
N ASP A 5 -10.73 -3.63 9.98
CA ASP A 5 -11.05 -4.38 8.76
C ASP A 5 -9.87 -4.39 7.77
N ALA A 6 -8.82 -3.62 8.05
CA ALA A 6 -7.67 -3.55 7.18
C ALA A 6 -6.93 -4.90 7.16
N PRO A 7 -6.54 -5.42 5.97
CA PRO A 7 -6.01 -6.79 5.83
C PRO A 7 -4.81 -7.10 6.73
N TYR A 8 -4.00 -6.08 7.03
CA TYR A 8 -2.79 -6.21 7.84
C TYR A 8 -3.05 -6.32 9.34
N ILE A 9 -4.07 -5.63 9.89
CA ILE A 9 -4.47 -5.81 11.30
C ILE A 9 -5.01 -7.23 11.52
N ARG A 10 -5.75 -7.75 10.54
CA ARG A 10 -6.21 -9.14 10.54
C ARG A 10 -5.05 -10.13 10.60
N ASN A 11 -3.94 -9.86 9.91
CA ASN A 11 -2.78 -10.76 9.89
C ASN A 11 -2.11 -10.88 11.26
N TYR A 12 -2.01 -9.78 12.03
CA TYR A 12 -1.46 -9.83 13.40
C TYR A 12 -2.37 -10.56 14.38
N ILE A 13 -3.67 -10.29 14.34
CA ILE A 13 -4.64 -10.94 15.24
C ILE A 13 -4.76 -12.44 14.90
N ALA A 14 -4.69 -12.81 13.63
CA ALA A 14 -4.78 -14.20 13.19
C ALA A 14 -3.52 -15.03 13.54
N ALA A 15 -2.34 -14.41 13.59
CA ALA A 15 -1.07 -15.08 13.90
C ALA A 15 -0.84 -15.31 15.40
N GLY A 16 -1.62 -14.66 16.29
CA GLY A 16 -1.45 -14.80 17.74
C GLY A 16 -0.18 -14.13 18.29
N GLU A 17 0.47 -13.26 17.51
CA GLU A 17 1.68 -12.55 17.87
C GLU A 17 1.37 -11.19 18.52
N GLU A 18 2.16 -10.80 19.53
CA GLU A 18 2.04 -9.49 20.16
C GLU A 18 2.58 -8.40 19.23
N TYR A 19 1.74 -7.44 18.88
CA TYR A 19 1.96 -6.44 17.86
C TYR A 19 3.16 -5.50 18.20
N PRO A 20 4.30 -5.55 17.47
CA PRO A 20 5.47 -4.73 17.76
C PRO A 20 5.28 -3.29 17.24
N ARG A 21 4.67 -2.45 18.08
CA ARG A 21 4.04 -1.15 17.71
C ARG A 21 4.82 -0.22 16.77
N THR A 22 6.14 -0.09 16.89
CA THR A 22 6.91 0.93 16.13
C THR A 22 7.36 0.49 14.75
N LEU A 23 7.88 -0.75 14.62
CA LEU A 23 8.17 -1.36 13.33
C LEU A 23 6.87 -1.62 12.55
N CYS A 24 5.84 -2.00 13.30
CA CYS A 24 4.56 -2.31 12.70
C CYS A 24 3.82 -1.07 12.21
N ALA A 25 3.84 0.06 12.93
CA ALA A 25 3.16 1.28 12.48
C ALA A 25 3.69 1.81 11.12
N ARG A 26 5.00 1.75 10.88
CA ARG A 26 5.57 2.19 9.59
C ARG A 26 5.33 1.20 8.46
N GLN A 27 5.23 -0.10 8.78
CA GLN A 27 4.83 -1.12 7.82
C GLN A 27 3.36 -0.94 7.44
N GLU A 28 2.48 -0.73 8.42
CA GLU A 28 1.06 -0.48 8.19
C GLU A 28 0.81 0.78 7.37
N GLU A 29 1.51 1.87 7.66
CA GLU A 29 1.43 3.10 6.88
C GLU A 29 1.81 2.85 5.41
N ALA A 30 2.85 2.04 5.16
CA ALA A 30 3.26 1.68 3.81
C ALA A 30 2.23 0.76 3.11
N GLU A 31 1.62 -0.18 3.83
CA GLU A 31 0.59 -1.09 3.32
C GLU A 31 -0.74 -0.35 3.03
N GLU A 32 -1.18 0.55 3.91
CA GLU A 32 -2.33 1.44 3.66
C GLU A 32 -2.07 2.33 2.45
N ARG A 33 -0.90 2.97 2.39
CA ARG A 33 -0.54 3.83 1.26
C ARG A 33 -0.52 3.05 -0.05
N LEU A 34 0.04 1.84 -0.05
CA LEU A 34 0.05 0.96 -1.23
C LEU A 34 -1.38 0.66 -1.70
N CYS A 35 -2.25 0.22 -0.79
CA CYS A 35 -3.65 -0.09 -1.11
C CYS A 35 -4.39 1.12 -1.71
N MET A 36 -4.21 2.30 -1.11
CA MET A 36 -4.85 3.54 -1.60
C MET A 36 -4.33 3.93 -2.99
N LEU A 37 -3.02 3.84 -3.22
CA LEU A 37 -2.42 4.18 -4.52
C LEU A 37 -2.86 3.21 -5.62
N GLU A 38 -3.00 1.92 -5.33
CA GLU A 38 -3.50 0.93 -6.30
C GLU A 38 -4.95 1.20 -6.70
N ASP A 39 -5.79 1.57 -5.75
CA ASP A 39 -7.19 1.96 -6.00
C ASP A 39 -7.25 3.27 -6.80
N GLU A 40 -6.52 4.31 -6.41
CA GLU A 40 -6.47 5.59 -7.12
C GLU A 40 -5.92 5.45 -8.56
N ARG A 41 -4.88 4.62 -8.74
CA ARG A 41 -4.34 4.30 -10.08
C ARG A 41 -5.41 3.65 -10.95
N ARG A 42 -6.16 2.68 -10.42
CA ARG A 42 -7.26 2.02 -11.14
C ARG A 42 -8.35 3.03 -11.52
N ASP A 43 -8.71 3.92 -10.61
CA ASP A 43 -9.69 4.98 -10.88
C ASP A 43 -9.23 5.91 -12.03
N VAL A 44 -7.93 6.25 -12.09
CA VAL A 44 -7.35 7.02 -13.21
C VAL A 44 -7.37 6.22 -14.51
N GLU A 45 -7.07 4.92 -14.46
CA GLU A 45 -7.12 4.04 -15.63
C GLU A 45 -8.54 3.94 -16.22
N GLU A 46 -9.58 3.99 -15.38
CA GLU A 46 -10.98 3.99 -15.80
C GLU A 46 -11.50 5.39 -16.17
N LEU A 47 -10.80 6.46 -15.73
CA LEU A 47 -11.21 7.84 -15.96
C LEU A 47 -11.29 8.17 -17.45
N CYS A 48 -12.50 8.53 -17.88
CA CYS A 48 -12.80 8.96 -19.25
C CYS A 48 -12.69 10.49 -19.37
N GLY A 49 -12.24 10.98 -20.53
CA GLY A 49 -12.17 12.41 -20.83
C GLY A 49 -10.88 13.12 -20.41
N LEU A 50 -9.94 12.41 -19.77
CA LEU A 50 -8.57 12.87 -19.59
C LEU A 50 -7.79 12.69 -20.90
N GLY A 51 -6.94 13.67 -21.25
CA GLY A 51 -6.01 13.53 -22.38
C GLY A 51 -5.10 12.32 -22.20
N LEU A 52 -4.80 11.60 -23.29
CA LEU A 52 -4.01 10.35 -23.21
C LEU A 52 -2.60 10.60 -22.67
N ASP A 53 -1.99 11.71 -23.07
CA ASP A 53 -0.69 12.18 -22.60
C ASP A 53 -0.68 12.43 -21.09
N ILE A 54 -1.66 13.21 -20.61
CA ILE A 54 -1.78 13.51 -19.17
C ILE A 54 -2.09 12.24 -18.38
N LYS A 55 -2.91 11.34 -18.96
CA LYS A 55 -3.27 10.08 -18.32
C LYS A 55 -2.05 9.17 -18.16
N GLU A 56 -1.21 9.06 -19.18
CA GLU A 56 0.04 8.29 -19.13
C GLU A 56 0.97 8.85 -18.05
N ASP A 57 1.21 10.18 -18.03
CA ASP A 57 2.04 10.82 -17.01
C ASP A 57 1.55 10.56 -15.57
N VAL A 58 0.23 10.61 -15.36
CA VAL A 58 -0.37 10.36 -14.04
C VAL A 58 -0.25 8.88 -13.65
N LEU A 59 -0.48 7.95 -14.58
CA LEU A 59 -0.32 6.52 -14.32
C LEU A 59 1.14 6.18 -14.00
N ASP A 60 2.10 6.77 -14.72
CA ASP A 60 3.54 6.62 -14.45
C ASP A 60 3.93 7.12 -13.05
N TYR A 61 3.32 8.22 -12.61
CA TYR A 61 3.50 8.72 -11.24
C TYR A 61 3.02 7.70 -10.21
N TYR A 62 1.80 7.16 -10.36
CA TYR A 62 1.28 6.14 -9.45
C TYR A 62 2.13 4.88 -9.47
N ASP A 63 2.55 4.39 -10.63
CA ASP A 63 3.41 3.21 -10.76
C ASP A 63 4.74 3.40 -10.03
N ARG A 64 5.32 4.61 -10.03
CA ARG A 64 6.53 4.92 -9.26
C ARG A 64 6.27 4.87 -7.75
N GLU A 65 5.21 5.52 -7.28
CA GLU A 65 4.86 5.57 -5.85
C GLU A 65 4.50 4.18 -5.29
N ILE A 66 3.78 3.38 -6.07
CA ILE A 66 3.45 1.98 -5.75
C ILE A 66 4.73 1.17 -5.55
N ARG A 67 5.68 1.24 -6.50
CA ARG A 67 6.99 0.55 -6.38
C ARG A 67 7.81 0.99 -5.18
N GLU A 68 7.66 2.23 -4.74
CA GLU A 68 8.28 2.71 -3.50
C GLU A 68 7.66 2.07 -2.26
N CYS A 69 6.33 2.01 -2.22
CA CYS A 69 5.60 1.35 -1.13
C CYS A 69 5.89 -0.16 -1.09
N GLU A 70 5.86 -0.86 -2.23
CA GLU A 70 6.22 -2.28 -2.33
C GLU A 70 7.62 -2.56 -1.76
N ARG A 71 8.61 -1.70 -2.07
CA ARG A 71 9.97 -1.82 -1.54
C ARG A 71 10.02 -1.65 -0.02
N LEU A 72 9.24 -0.73 0.53
CA LEU A 72 9.14 -0.52 1.99
C LEU A 72 8.47 -1.70 2.69
N VAL A 73 7.36 -2.20 2.14
CA VAL A 73 6.67 -3.39 2.66
C VAL A 73 7.62 -4.58 2.65
N ALA A 74 8.27 -4.86 1.52
CA ALA A 74 9.24 -5.96 1.41
C ALA A 74 10.41 -5.81 2.40
N TYR A 75 10.87 -4.58 2.66
CA TYR A 75 11.90 -4.34 3.67
C TYR A 75 11.44 -4.77 5.07
N PHE A 76 10.24 -4.37 5.50
CA PHE A 76 9.70 -4.73 6.81
C PHE A 76 9.39 -6.22 6.93
N GLU A 77 8.82 -6.84 5.88
CA GLU A 77 8.59 -8.28 5.84
C GLU A 77 9.88 -9.09 5.99
N ASN A 78 10.96 -8.67 5.31
CA ASN A 78 12.26 -9.31 5.42
C ASN A 78 12.92 -9.08 6.77
N ALA A 79 12.75 -7.90 7.37
CA ALA A 79 13.24 -7.62 8.72
C ALA A 79 12.57 -8.53 9.77
N ARG A 80 11.30 -8.90 9.57
CA ARG A 80 10.56 -9.81 10.46
C ARG A 80 11.01 -11.27 10.37
N ARG A 81 11.57 -11.70 9.23
CA ARG A 81 12.03 -13.08 9.02
C ARG A 81 13.43 -13.36 9.58
N ARG A 82 14.13 -12.34 10.08
CA ARG A 82 15.49 -12.43 10.65
C ARG A 82 15.45 -12.38 12.16
#